data_AF-A0A7R9MS20-F1
#
_entry.id   AF-A0A7R9MS20-F1
#
_cell.length_a   1.000
_cell.length_b   1.000
_cell.length_c   1.000
_cell.angle_alpha   90.00
_cell.angle_beta   90.00
_cell.angle_gamma   90.00
#
_symmetry.space_group_name_H-M   'P 1'
#
loop_
_entity.id
_entity.type
_entity.pdbx_description
1 polymer ?
#
loop_
_entity_poly.entity_id
_entity_poly.type
_entity_poly.pdbx_seq_one_letter_code
_entity_poly.pdbx_strand_id
1 'polypeptide(L)'
;MVSSNLFVLMANESWVADITQMILDLLSDERNEVRESTAETLSGLLHCEFVKIDRKLIRHFETKSNHTLNKVRQTNGAVIVDTKDLTVRHAGILGLCACINAFPYDVPDFMPEILVFLSQHLNDPQPIPTAIKKTLSNFRRTHNDCWRDHKLRFSDDQLAVITD
;
A
#
# COMPACT_ATOMS: atom_id res chain seq x y z
N MET A 1 4.42 8.99 -19.43
CA MET A 1 5.22 10.24 -19.39
C MET A 1 6.51 10.04 -18.60
N VAL A 2 6.42 9.58 -17.33
CA VAL A 2 7.61 9.27 -16.52
C VAL A 2 8.42 8.11 -17.11
N SER A 3 7.77 7.01 -17.52
CA SER A 3 8.46 5.86 -18.13
C SER A 3 9.24 6.20 -19.41
N SER A 4 8.72 7.10 -20.24
CA SER A 4 9.33 7.49 -21.52
C SER A 4 10.59 8.35 -21.36
N ASN A 5 10.72 9.08 -20.25
CA ASN A 5 11.84 9.99 -19.99
C ASN A 5 12.49 9.71 -18.61
N LEU A 6 12.42 8.46 -18.16
CA LEU A 6 12.72 8.06 -16.79
C LEU A 6 14.11 8.56 -16.33
N PHE A 7 15.14 8.28 -17.12
CA PHE A 7 16.52 8.65 -16.79
C PHE A 7 16.73 10.17 -16.71
N VAL A 8 16.06 10.94 -17.55
CA VAL A 8 16.14 12.41 -17.54
C VAL A 8 15.50 12.96 -16.26
N LEU A 9 14.36 12.38 -15.86
CA LEU A 9 13.68 12.78 -14.63
C LEU A 9 14.47 12.37 -13.38
N MET A 10 15.02 11.15 -13.36
CA MET A 10 15.82 10.64 -12.23
C MET A 10 17.15 11.40 -12.05
N ALA A 11 17.69 12.00 -13.11
CA ALA A 11 18.91 12.81 -13.02
C ALA A 11 18.70 14.12 -12.23
N ASN A 12 17.45 14.54 -12.01
CA ASN A 12 17.13 15.74 -11.25
C ASN A 12 16.42 15.37 -9.94
N GLU A 13 17.15 15.42 -8.83
CA GLU A 13 16.63 15.06 -7.51
C GLU A 13 15.43 15.93 -7.08
N SER A 14 15.38 17.19 -7.49
CA SER A 14 14.23 18.07 -7.20
C SER A 14 12.97 17.55 -7.84
N TRP A 15 13.03 17.13 -9.11
CA TRP A 15 11.86 16.61 -9.81
C TRP A 15 11.40 15.28 -9.23
N VAL A 16 12.33 14.42 -8.84
CA VAL A 16 12.01 13.17 -8.12
C VAL A 16 11.28 13.50 -6.82
N ALA A 17 11.78 14.44 -6.03
CA ALA A 17 11.16 14.85 -4.77
C ALA A 17 9.75 15.45 -5.00
N ASP A 18 9.60 16.36 -5.96
CA ASP A 18 8.33 17.03 -6.26
C ASP A 18 7.26 16.03 -6.74
N ILE A 19 7.64 15.12 -7.65
CA ILE A 19 6.73 14.08 -8.15
C ILE A 19 6.37 13.10 -7.02
N THR A 20 7.34 12.71 -6.21
CA THR A 20 7.09 11.81 -5.06
C THR A 20 6.11 12.47 -4.09
N GLN A 21 6.32 13.74 -3.74
CA GLN A 21 5.44 14.47 -2.84
C GLN A 21 4.02 14.58 -3.42
N MET A 22 3.89 14.91 -4.72
CA MET A 22 2.60 14.96 -5.40
C MET A 22 1.84 13.62 -5.31
N ILE A 23 2.54 12.50 -5.51
CA ILE A 23 1.93 11.15 -5.38
C ILE A 23 1.50 10.88 -3.93
N LEU A 24 2.32 11.25 -2.94
CA LEU A 24 1.98 11.07 -1.52
C LEU A 24 0.78 11.92 -1.08
N ASP A 25 0.62 13.10 -1.66
CA ASP A 25 -0.53 13.98 -1.42
C ASP A 25 -1.81 13.41 -2.07
N LEU A 26 -1.73 12.99 -3.34
CA LEU A 26 -2.85 12.39 -4.07
C LEU A 26 -3.33 11.05 -3.49
N LEU A 27 -2.46 10.31 -2.80
CA LEU A 27 -2.88 9.13 -2.03
C LEU A 27 -3.88 9.46 -0.92
N SER A 28 -3.93 10.71 -0.47
CA SER A 28 -4.83 11.19 0.58
C SER A 28 -5.99 12.03 0.02
N ASP A 29 -6.26 11.93 -1.29
CA ASP A 29 -7.36 12.63 -1.95
C ASP A 29 -8.74 12.23 -1.40
N GLU A 30 -9.71 13.14 -1.48
CA GLU A 30 -11.08 12.93 -1.04
C GLU A 30 -11.80 11.86 -1.88
N ARG A 31 -11.44 11.73 -3.17
CA ARG A 31 -12.04 10.77 -4.10
C ARG A 31 -11.32 9.44 -4.04
N ASN A 32 -12.07 8.36 -3.82
CA ASN A 32 -11.48 7.03 -3.70
C ASN A 32 -10.77 6.58 -4.98
N GLU A 33 -11.34 6.92 -6.13
CA GLU A 33 -10.83 6.59 -7.46
C GLU A 33 -9.46 7.23 -7.72
N VAL A 34 -9.27 8.46 -7.25
CA VAL A 34 -7.97 9.16 -7.34
C VAL A 34 -6.94 8.44 -6.49
N ARG A 35 -7.29 8.06 -5.26
CA ARG A 35 -6.38 7.31 -4.39
C ARG A 35 -5.98 5.97 -4.98
N GLU A 36 -6.94 5.20 -5.52
CA GLU A 36 -6.67 3.90 -6.14
C GLU A 36 -5.77 4.03 -7.38
N SER A 37 -6.06 4.99 -8.27
CA SER A 37 -5.24 5.25 -9.45
C SER A 37 -3.83 5.75 -9.08
N THR A 38 -3.73 6.53 -8.00
CA THR A 38 -2.45 7.00 -7.46
C THR A 38 -1.63 5.85 -6.88
N ALA A 39 -2.26 4.91 -6.17
CA ALA A 39 -1.59 3.73 -5.63
C ALA A 39 -1.03 2.82 -6.74
N GLU A 40 -1.79 2.64 -7.84
CA GLU A 40 -1.31 1.93 -9.03
C GLU A 40 -0.11 2.65 -9.67
N THR A 41 -0.18 3.98 -9.79
CA THR A 41 0.93 4.79 -10.29
C THR A 41 2.16 4.67 -9.39
N LEU A 42 1.99 4.77 -8.07
CA LEU A 42 3.07 4.60 -7.10
C LEU A 42 3.71 3.21 -7.23
N SER A 43 2.93 2.15 -7.36
CA SER A 43 3.45 0.80 -7.58
C SER A 43 4.39 0.73 -8.78
N GLY A 44 4.03 1.40 -9.88
CA GLY A 44 4.89 1.49 -11.07
C GLY A 44 6.16 2.31 -10.83
N LEU A 45 6.08 3.42 -10.10
CA LEU A 45 7.23 4.25 -9.75
C LEU A 45 8.21 3.55 -8.79
N LEU A 46 7.68 2.74 -7.87
CA LEU A 46 8.49 1.90 -6.99
C LEU A 46 9.18 0.78 -7.80
N HIS A 47 8.44 0.15 -8.72
CA HIS A 47 8.96 -0.94 -9.56
C HIS A 47 10.13 -0.50 -10.45
N CYS A 48 10.06 0.69 -11.03
CA CYS A 48 11.14 1.23 -11.86
C CYS A 48 12.21 2.00 -11.07
N GLU A 49 12.21 1.88 -9.74
CA GLU A 49 13.13 2.55 -8.81
C GLU A 49 13.15 4.09 -8.91
N PHE A 50 12.12 4.69 -9.51
CA PHE A 50 11.95 6.14 -9.53
C PHE A 50 11.73 6.67 -8.11
N VAL A 51 10.89 5.96 -7.34
CA VAL A 51 10.77 6.14 -5.89
C VAL A 51 11.44 4.93 -5.23
N LYS A 52 12.43 5.19 -4.37
CA LYS A 52 13.10 4.12 -3.64
C LYS A 52 12.28 3.72 -2.42
N ILE A 53 12.09 2.41 -2.25
CA ILE A 53 11.53 1.88 -1.01
C ILE A 53 12.64 1.85 0.03
N ASP A 54 12.45 2.62 1.10
CA ASP A 54 13.26 2.56 2.30
C ASP A 54 12.36 2.36 3.54
N ARG A 55 13.00 2.11 4.68
CA ARG A 55 12.27 1.96 5.95
C ARG A 55 11.51 3.24 6.35
N LYS A 56 11.93 4.42 5.88
CA LYS A 56 11.23 5.68 6.18
C LYS A 56 9.90 5.74 5.47
N LEU A 57 9.86 5.36 4.19
CA LEU A 57 8.66 5.31 3.37
C LEU A 57 7.67 4.26 3.89
N ILE A 58 8.15 3.05 4.21
CA ILE A 58 7.30 2.02 4.82
C ILE A 58 6.70 2.53 6.14
N ARG A 59 7.54 3.09 7.02
CA ARG A 59 7.07 3.64 8.31
C ARG A 59 6.09 4.80 8.13
N HIS A 60 6.26 5.63 7.12
CA HIS A 60 5.32 6.70 6.78
C HIS A 60 3.93 6.11 6.50
N PHE A 61 3.86 5.05 5.69
CA PHE A 61 2.60 4.38 5.38
C PHE A 61 2.03 3.62 6.59
N GLU A 62 2.82 2.91 7.37
CA GLU A 62 2.38 2.25 8.61
C GLU A 62 1.79 3.25 9.62
N THR A 63 2.41 4.42 9.75
CA THR A 63 1.93 5.50 10.62
C THR A 63 0.57 6.00 10.16
N LYS A 64 0.39 6.23 8.85
CA LYS A 64 -0.91 6.60 8.26
C LYS A 64 -1.95 5.50 8.45
N SER A 65 -1.61 4.24 8.22
CA SER A 65 -2.51 3.08 8.40
C SER A 65 -3.00 2.92 9.84
N ASN A 66 -2.19 3.32 10.82
CA ASN A 66 -2.59 3.33 12.23
C ASN A 66 -3.30 4.61 12.69
N HIS A 67 -3.58 5.56 11.79
CA HIS A 67 -4.29 6.79 12.12
C HIS A 67 -5.59 6.48 12.85
N THR A 68 -5.80 7.08 14.02
CA THR A 68 -6.97 6.80 14.85
C THR A 68 -8.25 7.20 14.11
N LEU A 69 -9.26 6.34 14.17
CA LEU A 69 -10.58 6.62 13.58
C LEU A 69 -11.49 7.18 14.65
N ASN A 70 -11.87 8.45 14.53
CA ASN A 70 -12.91 9.01 15.39
C ASN A 70 -14.27 8.39 15.04
N LYS A 71 -14.86 7.72 16.03
CA LYS A 71 -16.13 6.99 15.91
C LYS A 71 -17.20 7.74 16.69
N VAL A 72 -18.20 8.25 15.99
CA VAL A 72 -19.38 8.85 16.62
C VAL A 72 -20.51 7.84 16.59
N ARG A 73 -21.00 7.47 17.78
CA ARG A 73 -22.14 6.57 17.92
C ARG A 73 -23.42 7.41 17.86
N GLN A 74 -24.21 7.18 16.82
CA GLN A 74 -25.49 7.83 16.64
C GLN A 74 -26.56 7.22 17.54
N THR A 75 -27.63 7.96 17.79
CA THR A 75 -28.79 7.55 18.62
C THR A 75 -29.50 6.30 18.07
N ASN A 76 -29.39 6.03 16.76
CA ASN A 76 -29.91 4.82 16.11
C ASN A 76 -28.97 3.60 16.21
N GLY A 77 -27.85 3.71 16.93
CA GLY A 77 -26.86 2.65 17.09
C GLY A 77 -25.82 2.54 15.97
N ALA A 78 -25.96 3.32 14.88
CA ALA A 78 -24.96 3.37 13.81
C ALA A 78 -23.68 4.05 14.29
N VAL A 79 -22.52 3.53 13.89
CA VAL A 79 -21.21 4.15 14.14
C VAL A 79 -20.77 4.84 12.85
N ILE A 80 -20.68 6.17 12.89
CA ILE A 80 -20.13 6.95 11.78
C ILE A 80 -18.65 7.20 12.08
N VAL A 81 -17.82 6.94 11.07
CA VAL A 81 -16.38 7.24 11.12
C VAL A 81 -16.15 8.54 10.38
N ASP A 82 -15.28 9.40 10.93
CA ASP A 82 -14.85 10.61 10.23
C ASP A 82 -14.21 10.23 8.87
N THR A 83 -14.74 10.79 7.80
CA THR A 83 -14.30 10.50 6.43
C THR A 83 -12.85 10.93 6.19
N LYS A 84 -12.36 11.97 6.88
CA LYS A 84 -10.97 12.43 6.76
C LYS A 84 -10.01 11.47 7.45
N ASP A 85 -10.34 11.02 8.66
CA ASP A 85 -9.54 10.02 9.38
C ASP A 85 -9.45 8.71 8.60
N LEU A 86 -10.59 8.28 8.04
CA LEU A 86 -10.66 7.10 7.19
C LEU A 86 -9.83 7.27 5.91
N THR A 87 -9.82 8.46 5.33
CA THR A 87 -9.02 8.79 4.15
C THR A 87 -7.52 8.70 4.44
N VAL A 88 -7.06 9.26 5.57
CA VAL A 88 -5.64 9.18 5.98
C VAL A 88 -5.24 7.72 6.20
N ARG A 89 -6.09 6.95 6.89
CA ARG A 89 -5.86 5.52 7.09
C ARG A 89 -5.77 4.76 5.78
N HIS A 90 -6.75 4.95 4.90
CA HIS A 90 -6.79 4.28 3.60
C HIS A 90 -5.59 4.65 2.72
N ALA A 91 -5.11 5.89 2.76
CA ALA A 91 -3.90 6.32 2.06
C ALA A 91 -2.66 5.52 2.49
N GLY A 92 -2.50 5.27 3.80
CA GLY A 92 -1.44 4.41 4.33
C GLY A 92 -1.53 2.98 3.81
N ILE A 93 -2.73 2.40 3.86
CA ILE A 93 -3.00 1.04 3.36
C ILE A 93 -2.67 0.93 1.87
N LEU A 94 -3.13 1.88 1.05
CA LEU A 94 -2.85 1.90 -0.37
C LEU A 94 -1.35 2.04 -0.69
N GLY A 95 -0.62 2.83 0.10
CA GLY A 95 0.84 2.93 -0.02
C GLY A 95 1.55 1.60 0.25
N LEU A 96 1.17 0.89 1.31
CA LEU A 96 1.68 -0.46 1.60
C LEU A 96 1.30 -1.48 0.52
N CYS A 97 0.07 -1.41 0.00
CA CYS A 97 -0.36 -2.23 -1.13
C CYS A 97 0.46 -1.95 -2.39
N ALA A 98 0.81 -0.68 -2.67
CA ALA A 98 1.69 -0.31 -3.77
C ALA A 98 3.10 -0.88 -3.60
N CYS A 99 3.65 -0.88 -2.38
CA CYS A 99 4.94 -1.53 -2.09
C CYS A 99 4.92 -3.03 -2.42
N ILE A 100 3.82 -3.75 -2.15
CA ILE A 100 3.71 -5.17 -2.49
C ILE A 100 3.61 -5.35 -4.02
N ASN A 101 2.70 -4.61 -4.66
CA ASN A 101 2.45 -4.74 -6.09
C ASN A 101 3.64 -4.32 -6.97
N ALA A 102 4.61 -3.57 -6.42
CA ALA A 102 5.83 -3.18 -7.11
C ALA A 102 6.82 -4.33 -7.35
N PHE A 103 6.68 -5.47 -6.67
CA PHE A 103 7.55 -6.65 -6.84
C PHE A 103 6.70 -7.84 -7.27
N PRO A 104 6.18 -7.85 -8.50
CA PRO A 104 5.64 -9.08 -9.04
C PRO A 104 6.78 -10.09 -9.18
N TYR A 105 6.53 -11.35 -8.83
CA TYR A 105 7.49 -12.47 -8.96
C TYR A 105 8.72 -12.40 -8.02
N ASP A 106 8.72 -11.55 -7.01
CA ASP A 106 9.80 -11.48 -6.02
C ASP A 106 9.27 -11.10 -4.63
N VAL A 107 9.92 -11.64 -3.60
CA VAL A 107 9.57 -11.39 -2.20
C VAL A 107 10.79 -10.76 -1.50
N PRO A 108 10.91 -9.43 -1.49
CA PRO A 108 11.94 -8.74 -0.76
C PRO A 108 11.71 -8.86 0.75
N ASP A 109 12.78 -8.70 1.55
CA ASP A 109 12.79 -9.01 2.98
C ASP A 109 11.77 -8.22 3.81
N PHE A 110 11.35 -7.03 3.35
CA PHE A 110 10.33 -6.23 4.03
C PHE A 110 8.90 -6.69 3.74
N MET A 111 8.66 -7.43 2.65
CA MET A 111 7.31 -7.75 2.17
C MET A 111 6.52 -8.64 3.14
N PRO A 112 7.10 -9.70 3.75
CA PRO A 112 6.40 -10.50 4.74
C PRO A 112 5.84 -9.68 5.91
N GLU A 113 6.61 -8.72 6.42
CA GLU A 113 6.17 -7.82 7.50
C GLU A 113 4.96 -6.97 7.07
N ILE A 114 4.99 -6.43 5.85
CA ILE A 114 3.89 -5.63 5.31
C ILE A 114 2.62 -6.47 5.14
N LEU A 115 2.73 -7.71 4.64
CA LEU A 115 1.58 -8.60 4.46
C LEU A 115 0.90 -8.93 5.80
N VAL A 116 1.69 -9.20 6.85
CA VAL A 116 1.17 -9.40 8.21
C VAL A 116 0.56 -8.11 8.77
N PHE A 117 1.18 -6.96 8.54
CA PHE A 117 0.62 -5.69 8.96
C PHE A 117 -0.76 -5.45 8.33
N LEU A 118 -0.89 -5.66 7.01
CA LEU A 118 -2.15 -5.44 6.30
C LEU A 118 -3.28 -6.37 6.77
N SER A 119 -2.99 -7.60 7.19
CA SER A 119 -4.04 -8.53 7.65
C SER A 119 -4.75 -8.02 8.90
N GLN A 120 -4.07 -7.23 9.74
CA GLN A 120 -4.63 -6.60 10.95
C GLN A 120 -5.73 -5.57 10.62
N HIS A 121 -5.78 -5.09 9.36
CA HIS A 121 -6.73 -4.09 8.89
C HIS A 121 -7.90 -4.68 8.08
N LEU A 122 -8.05 -6.01 8.00
CA LEU A 122 -9.16 -6.65 7.26
C LEU A 122 -10.55 -6.38 7.86
N ASN A 123 -10.61 -5.97 9.13
CA ASN A 123 -11.84 -5.63 9.83
C ASN A 123 -12.12 -4.11 9.89
N ASP A 124 -11.29 -3.30 9.23
CA ASP A 124 -11.53 -1.85 9.16
C ASP A 124 -12.73 -1.51 8.26
N PRO A 125 -13.30 -0.29 8.39
CA PRO A 125 -14.38 0.16 7.53
C PRO A 125 -13.98 0.17 6.05
N GLN A 126 -14.96 -0.01 5.16
CA GLN A 126 -14.75 0.18 3.72
C GLN A 126 -14.21 1.59 3.45
N PRO A 127 -13.29 1.76 2.49
CA PRO A 127 -12.87 0.81 1.44
C PRO A 127 -11.67 -0.11 1.78
N ILE A 128 -11.12 -0.01 3.00
CA ILE A 128 -9.82 -0.62 3.36
C ILE A 128 -9.73 -2.14 3.09
N PRO A 129 -10.66 -2.99 3.54
CA PRO A 129 -10.56 -4.44 3.33
C PRO A 129 -10.58 -4.83 1.86
N THR A 130 -11.26 -4.05 1.01
CA THR A 130 -11.36 -4.31 -0.42
C THR A 130 -10.00 -4.11 -1.10
N ALA A 131 -9.28 -3.03 -0.77
CA ALA A 131 -7.94 -2.77 -1.27
C ALA A 131 -6.93 -3.86 -0.85
N ILE A 132 -7.00 -4.30 0.40
CA ILE A 132 -6.13 -5.36 0.94
C ILE A 132 -6.40 -6.68 0.20
N LYS A 133 -7.66 -7.11 0.11
CA LYS A 133 -8.04 -8.36 -0.58
C LYS A 133 -7.64 -8.36 -2.05
N LYS A 134 -7.81 -7.24 -2.76
CA LYS A 134 -7.34 -7.07 -4.15
C LYS A 134 -5.83 -7.29 -4.25
N THR A 135 -5.07 -6.72 -3.33
CA THR A 135 -3.61 -6.85 -3.28
C THR A 135 -3.17 -8.27 -2.96
N LEU A 136 -3.76 -8.93 -1.96
CA LEU A 136 -3.47 -10.32 -1.62
C LEU A 136 -3.79 -11.27 -2.79
N SER A 137 -4.92 -11.05 -3.46
CA SER A 137 -5.29 -11.81 -4.66
C SER A 137 -4.25 -11.65 -5.77
N ASN A 138 -3.79 -10.41 -6.00
CA ASN A 138 -2.76 -10.12 -7.00
C ASN A 138 -1.39 -10.73 -6.64
N PHE A 139 -1.02 -10.67 -5.35
CA PHE A 139 0.19 -11.30 -4.81
C PHE A 139 0.17 -12.81 -5.06
N ARG A 140 -0.90 -13.50 -4.63
CA ARG A 140 -1.07 -14.95 -4.85
C ARG A 140 -0.98 -15.30 -6.35
N ARG A 141 -1.63 -14.52 -7.22
CA ARG A 141 -1.61 -14.73 -8.67
C ARG A 141 -0.21 -14.61 -9.27
N THR A 142 0.57 -13.62 -8.85
CA THR A 142 1.89 -13.32 -9.43
C THR A 142 3.01 -14.19 -8.86
N HIS A 143 2.85 -14.74 -7.66
CA HIS A 143 3.89 -15.55 -6.98
C HIS A 143 3.64 -17.06 -7.03
N ASN A 144 2.56 -17.50 -7.67
CA ASN A 144 2.13 -18.90 -7.66
C ASN A 144 3.17 -19.85 -8.29
N ASP A 145 3.73 -19.49 -9.44
CA ASP A 145 4.60 -20.39 -10.22
C ASP A 145 5.90 -20.73 -9.48
N CYS A 146 6.44 -19.76 -8.73
CA CYS A 146 7.65 -19.90 -7.92
C CYS A 146 7.35 -19.97 -6.42
N TRP A 147 6.12 -20.34 -6.02
CA TRP A 147 5.70 -20.30 -4.63
C TRP A 147 6.55 -21.16 -3.70
N ARG A 148 7.10 -22.28 -4.23
CA ARG A 148 8.00 -23.17 -3.47
C ARG A 148 9.22 -22.43 -2.90
N ASP A 149 9.74 -21.45 -3.65
CA ASP A 149 10.90 -20.67 -3.25
C ASP A 149 10.47 -19.42 -2.48
N HIS A 150 9.42 -18.73 -2.94
CA HIS A 150 8.90 -17.53 -2.27
C HIS A 150 8.47 -17.80 -0.83
N LYS A 151 7.83 -18.95 -0.55
CA LYS A 151 7.40 -19.29 0.81
C LYS A 151 8.55 -19.39 1.82
N LEU A 152 9.79 -19.61 1.36
CA LEU A 152 10.97 -19.67 2.23
C LEU A 152 11.37 -18.31 2.81
N ARG A 153 10.83 -17.22 2.26
CA ARG A 153 11.00 -15.86 2.78
C ARG A 153 10.09 -15.55 3.97
N PHE A 154 9.18 -16.44 4.31
CA PHE A 154 8.20 -16.27 5.37
C PHE A 154 8.47 -17.22 6.52
N SER A 155 8.17 -16.79 7.75
CA SER A 155 8.01 -17.71 8.88
C SER A 155 6.67 -18.46 8.78
N ASP A 156 6.53 -19.56 9.52
CA ASP A 156 5.28 -20.32 9.58
C ASP A 156 4.09 -19.46 10.02
N ASP A 157 4.30 -18.57 11.00
CA ASP A 157 3.28 -17.62 11.47
C ASP A 157 2.85 -16.64 10.38
N GLN A 158 3.80 -16.15 9.57
CA GLN A 158 3.51 -15.24 8.46
C GLN A 158 2.79 -15.95 7.31
N LEU A 159 3.13 -17.22 7.05
CA LEU A 159 2.45 -18.02 6.03
C LEU A 159 0.98 -18.26 6.40
N ALA A 160 0.68 -18.52 7.68
CA ALA A 160 -0.68 -18.72 8.14
C ALA A 160 -1.60 -17.55 7.77
N VAL A 161 -1.11 -16.32 7.89
CA VAL A 161 -1.82 -15.08 7.53
C VAL A 161 -2.14 -14.99 6.03
N ILE A 162 -1.29 -15.56 5.18
CA ILE A 162 -1.42 -15.48 3.71
C ILE A 162 -2.25 -16.62 3.15
N THR A 163 -2.40 -17.73 3.87
CA THR A 163 -3.21 -18.89 3.47
C THR A 163 -4.67 -18.84 3.91
N ASP A 164 -4.99 -18.05 4.95
CA ASP A 164 -6.37 -17.77 5.37
C ASP A 164 -7.07 -16.76 4.42
#